data_AF-A0A926T7M7-F1
#
_entry.id   AF-A0A926T7M7-F1
#
_cell.length_a   1.000
_cell.length_b   1.000
_cell.length_c   1.000
_cell.angle_alpha   90.00
_cell.angle_beta   90.00
_cell.angle_gamma   90.00
#
_symmetry.space_group_name_H-M   'P 1'
#
loop_
_entity.id
_entity.type
_entity.pdbx_description
1 polymer ?
#
loop_
_entity_poly.entity_id
_entity_poly.type
_entity_poly.pdbx_seq_one_letter_code
_entity_poly.pdbx_strand_id
1 'polypeptide(L)' 'MPRTKPPSDKVLTIRLPSTELERLESYCTSKGRTKTDVIRELIRKLRG' A
#
# COMPACT_ATOMS: atom_id res chain seq x y z
N MET A 1 23.56 -16.34 16.73
CA MET A 1 23.28 -14.99 16.20
C MET A 1 21.83 -14.65 16.51
N PRO A 2 21.53 -13.63 17.32
CA PRO A 2 20.14 -13.23 17.54
C PRO A 2 19.57 -12.74 16.20
N ARG A 3 18.48 -13.35 15.77
CA ARG A 3 17.72 -12.92 14.59
C ARG A 3 17.05 -11.59 14.97
N THR A 4 17.73 -10.46 14.76
CA THR A 4 17.12 -9.14 14.90
C THR A 4 16.07 -9.00 13.80
N LYS A 5 14.84 -9.39 14.12
CA LYS A 5 13.67 -9.15 13.27
C LYS A 5 13.61 -7.63 13.04
N PRO A 6 13.74 -7.14 11.79
CA PRO A 6 13.59 -5.71 11.54
C PRO A 6 12.21 -5.27 12.06
N PRO A 7 12.10 -4.07 12.66
CA PRO A 7 10.85 -3.59 13.24
C PRO A 7 9.93 -3.11 12.12
N SER A 8 9.38 -4.01 11.33
CA SER A 8 8.36 -3.69 10.33
C SER A 8 7.56 -4.98 10.04
N ASP A 9 6.23 -5.00 9.90
CA ASP A 9 5.30 -3.97 9.50
C ASP A 9 3.95 -4.22 10.19
N LYS A 10 3.35 -3.18 10.78
CA LYS A 10 1.97 -3.27 11.28
C LYS A 10 1.03 -3.45 10.07
N VAL A 11 0.09 -4.38 10.18
CA VAL A 11 -0.90 -4.65 9.13
C VAL A 11 -1.93 -3.51 9.12
N LEU A 12 -2.15 -2.92 7.94
CA LEU A 12 -3.21 -1.94 7.71
C LEU A 12 -4.35 -2.61 6.94
N THR A 13 -5.47 -2.82 7.63
CA THR A 13 -6.72 -3.29 7.01
C THR A 13 -7.68 -2.11 6.93
N ILE A 14 -8.13 -1.78 5.73
CA ILE A 14 -9.10 -0.70 5.48
C ILE A 14 -10.27 -1.23 4.66
N ARG A 15 -11.45 -0.68 4.89
CA ARG A 15 -12.62 -0.93 4.04
C ARG A 15 -12.62 0.10 2.94
N LEU A 16 -12.64 -0.37 1.69
CA LEU A 16 -12.75 0.45 0.49
C LEU A 16 -14.08 0.13 -0.20
N PRO A 17 -14.80 1.14 -0.71
CA PRO A 17 -15.89 0.94 -1.67
C PRO A 17 -15.39 0.17 -2.89
N SER A 18 -16.26 -0.66 -3.47
CA SER A 18 -15.94 -1.52 -4.62
C SER A 18 -15.35 -0.72 -5.79
N THR A 19 -15.93 0.44 -6.08
CA THR A 19 -15.50 1.33 -7.17
C THR A 19 -14.10 1.90 -6.96
N GLU A 20 -13.73 2.21 -5.72
CA GLU A 20 -12.38 2.71 -5.41
C GLU A 20 -11.35 1.59 -5.45
N LEU A 21 -11.75 0.38 -5.04
CA LEU A 21 -10.91 -0.81 -5.16
C LEU A 21 -10.59 -1.10 -6.63
N GLU A 22 -11.59 -1.14 -7.51
CA GLU A 22 -11.40 -1.36 -8.96
C GLU A 22 -10.46 -0.33 -9.60
N ARG A 23 -10.59 0.94 -9.21
CA ARG A 23 -9.67 2.00 -9.66
C ARG A 23 -8.25 1.74 -9.18
N LEU A 24 -8.08 1.36 -7.92
CA LEU A 24 -6.77 1.03 -7.34
C LEU A 24 -6.16 -0.18 -8.06
N GLU A 25 -6.95 -1.22 -8.33
CA GLU A 25 -6.48 -2.42 -9.03
C GLU A 25 -6.05 -2.10 -10.46
N SER A 26 -6.87 -1.36 -11.19
CA SER A 26 -6.57 -0.92 -12.56
C SER A 26 -5.28 -0.10 -12.63
N TYR A 27 -5.10 0.83 -11.67
CA TYR A 27 -3.89 1.62 -11.56
C TYR A 27 -2.65 0.77 -11.22
N CYS A 28 -2.79 -0.17 -10.29
CA CYS A 28 -1.72 -1.11 -9.93
C CYS A 28 -1.29 -1.95 -11.13
N THR A 29 -2.24 -2.49 -11.89
CA THR A 29 -1.99 -3.29 -13.09
C THR A 29 -1.31 -2.47 -14.19
N SER A 30 -1.78 -1.24 -14.43
CA SER A 30 -1.20 -0.35 -15.44
C SER A 30 0.24 0.08 -15.12
N LYS A 31 0.56 0.30 -13.85
CA LYS A 31 1.88 0.78 -13.41
C LYS A 31 2.83 -0.34 -12.97
N GLY A 32 2.37 -1.59 -12.92
CA GLY A 32 3.14 -2.72 -12.38
C GLY A 32 3.49 -2.57 -10.90
N ARG A 33 2.67 -1.84 -10.12
CA ARG A 33 2.91 -1.57 -8.69
C ARG A 33 1.97 -2.38 -7.82
N THR A 34 2.41 -2.71 -6.62
CA THR A 34 1.53 -3.36 -5.62
C THR A 34 0.63 -2.32 -4.96
N LYS A 35 -0.56 -2.74 -4.52
CA LYS A 35 -1.49 -1.90 -3.76
C LYS A 35 -0.80 -1.25 -2.55
N THR A 36 0.07 -1.99 -1.87
CA THR A 36 0.88 -1.51 -0.75
C THR A 36 1.82 -0.39 -1.15
N ASP A 37 2.51 -0.51 -2.29
CA ASP A 37 3.44 0.51 -2.77
C ASP A 37 2.71 1.82 -3.14
N VAL A 38 1.57 1.69 -3.83
CA VAL A 38 0.71 2.82 -4.18
C VAL A 38 0.19 3.54 -2.93
N ILE A 39 -0.28 2.80 -1.92
CA ILE A 39 -0.73 3.39 -0.65
C ILE A 39 0.42 4.06 0.09
N ARG A 40 1.62 3.44 0.15
CA ARG A 40 2.80 4.07 0.77
C ARG A 40 3.18 5.38 0.08
N GLU A 41 3.15 5.41 -1.24
CA GLU A 41 3.44 6.62 -2.01
C GLU A 41 2.39 7.71 -1.74
N LEU A 42 1.10 7.35 -1.70
CA LEU A 42 0.03 8.28 -1.37
C LEU A 42 0.22 8.89 0.03
N ILE A 43 0.54 8.07 1.02
CA ILE A 43 0.84 8.52 2.39
C ILE A 43 2.02 9.48 2.41
N ARG A 44 3.08 9.21 1.62
CA ARG A 44 4.24 10.10 1.52
C ARG A 44 3.88 11.45 0.86
N LYS A 45 2.98 11.45 -0.12
CA LYS A 45 2.50 12.67 -0.81
C LYS A 45 1.62 13.55 0.09
N LEU A 46 0.88 12.97 1.04
CA LEU A 46 0.04 13.71 1.98
C LEU A 46 0.83 14.57 2.98
N ARG A 47 2.14 14.35 3.13
CA ARG A 47 3.03 15.14 4.01
C ARG A 47 4.01 16.02 3.22
N GLY A 48 3.70 16.33 1.96
CA GLY A 48 4.44 17.27 1.11
C GLY A 48 3.77 18.63 1.08
#